data_AF-A0AAD7DJ65-F1
#
_entry.id   AF-A0AAD7DJ65-F1
#
_cell.length_a   1.000
_cell.length_b   1.000
_cell.length_c   1.000
_cell.angle_alpha   90.00
_cell.angle_beta   90.00
_cell.angle_gamma   90.00
#
_symmetry.space_group_name_H-M   'P 1'
#
loop_
_entity.id
_entity.type
_entity.pdbx_description
1 polymer ?
#
loop_
_entity_poly.entity_id
_entity_poly.type
_entity_poly.pdbx_seq_one_letter_code
_entity_poly.pdbx_strand_id
1 'polypeptide(L)' 'MNNAHRVGSYWTHIPECGDRAICGGCEVLEDMNHILTECECPGQELIWEAARSLWLEKQPRWPEVSLGSILGSG' A
#
# COMPACT_ATOMS: atom_id res chain seq x y z
N MET A 1 2.35 -12.06 -9.15
CA MET A 1 2.95 -10.79 -8.71
C MET A 1 4.27 -11.13 -8.07
N ASN A 2 5.39 -10.70 -8.65
CA ASN A 2 6.71 -11.17 -8.22
C ASN A 2 7.13 -10.44 -6.93
N ASN A 3 7.73 -11.16 -5.98
CA ASN A 3 8.32 -10.65 -4.74
C ASN A 3 9.58 -9.79 -4.99
N ALA A 4 9.52 -8.86 -5.95
CA ALA A 4 10.61 -7.96 -6.28
C ALA A 4 10.81 -6.90 -5.18
N HIS A 5 9.74 -6.57 -4.46
CA HIS A 5 9.77 -5.65 -3.34
C HIS A 5 10.10 -6.39 -2.03
N ARG A 6 10.90 -5.76 -1.18
CA ARG A 6 11.27 -6.29 0.13
C ARG A 6 10.16 -5.98 1.14
N VAL A 7 9.08 -6.74 1.09
CA VAL A 7 7.89 -6.63 1.96
C VAL A 7 7.48 -8.00 2.49
N GLY A 8 6.77 -8.04 3.63
CA GLY A 8 6.18 -9.25 4.17
C GLY A 8 7.16 -10.41 4.34
N SER A 9 6.85 -11.53 3.69
CA SER A 9 7.60 -12.80 3.75
C SER A 9 9.08 -12.70 3.36
N TYR A 10 9.50 -11.62 2.68
CA TYR A 10 10.93 -11.36 2.46
C TYR A 10 11.70 -11.27 3.79
N TRP A 11 11.11 -10.66 4.81
CA TRP A 11 11.77 -10.39 6.09
C TRP A 11 11.70 -11.56 7.08
N THR A 12 10.76 -12.50 6.91
CA THR A 12 10.50 -13.57 7.88
C THR A 12 11.67 -14.54 8.04
N HIS A 13 12.58 -14.60 7.08
CA HIS A 13 13.76 -15.46 7.10
C HIS A 13 15.02 -14.77 7.65
N ILE A 14 14.93 -13.48 8.01
CA ILE A 14 16.02 -12.68 8.57
C ILE A 14 15.71 -12.48 10.06
N PRO A 15 16.39 -13.18 10.98
CA PRO A 15 16.02 -13.24 12.39
C PRO A 15 15.82 -11.88 13.08
N GLU A 16 16.66 -10.90 12.75
CA GLU A 16 16.64 -9.56 13.35
C GLU A 16 15.66 -8.60 12.67
N CYS A 17 14.96 -9.06 11.62
CA CYS A 17 14.08 -8.23 10.79
C CYS A 17 12.67 -8.78 10.67
N GLY A 18 12.33 -9.88 11.34
CA GLY A 18 11.01 -10.52 11.26
C GLY A 18 9.84 -9.56 11.52
N ASP A 19 10.02 -8.61 12.45
CA ASP A 19 9.01 -7.60 12.78
C ASP A 19 8.65 -6.69 11.58
N ARG A 20 9.54 -6.55 10.59
CA ARG A 20 9.29 -5.78 9.35
C ARG A 20 8.36 -6.49 8.37
N ALA A 21 8.06 -7.77 8.60
CA ALA A 21 7.11 -8.51 7.79
C ALA A 21 5.67 -8.11 8.08
N ILE A 22 5.40 -7.53 9.26
CA ILE A 22 4.06 -7.32 9.79
C ILE A 22 3.75 -5.83 9.85
N CYS A 23 2.54 -5.45 9.45
CA CYS A 23 2.03 -4.12 9.69
C CYS A 23 1.78 -3.96 11.20
N GLY A 24 2.47 -3.03 11.86
CA GLY A 24 2.31 -2.83 13.30
C GLY A 24 0.92 -2.31 13.73
N GLY A 25 0.15 -1.71 12.82
CA GLY A 25 -1.21 -1.24 13.10
C GLY A 25 -2.29 -2.28 12.82
N CYS A 26 -2.14 -3.05 11.74
CA CYS A 26 -3.15 -4.02 11.30
C CYS A 26 -2.85 -5.46 11.74
N GLU A 27 -1.64 -5.72 12.25
CA GLU A 27 -1.17 -7.04 12.69
C GLU A 27 -1.27 -8.16 11.62
N VAL A 28 -1.18 -7.77 10.34
CA VAL A 28 -1.17 -8.68 9.19
C VAL A 28 0.18 -8.68 8.47
N LEU A 29 0.46 -9.75 7.74
CA LEU A 29 1.62 -9.81 6.84
C LEU A 29 1.49 -8.71 5.78
N GLU A 30 2.47 -7.82 5.71
CA GLU A 30 2.46 -6.74 4.73
C GLU A 30 2.72 -7.26 3.31
N ASP A 31 1.91 -6.79 2.38
CA ASP A 31 2.19 -6.86 0.96
C ASP A 31 1.86 -5.52 0.27
N MET A 32 2.15 -5.42 -1.02
CA MET A 32 1.91 -4.19 -1.78
C MET A 32 0.42 -3.79 -1.85
N ASN A 33 -0.49 -4.77 -1.81
CA ASN A 33 -1.92 -4.51 -1.85
C ASN A 33 -2.38 -3.92 -0.51
N HIS A 34 -1.91 -4.50 0.60
CA HIS A 34 -2.14 -3.97 1.93
C HIS A 34 -1.61 -2.54 2.06
N ILE A 35 -0.32 -2.33 1.79
CA ILE A 35 0.36 -1.03 1.95
C ILE A 35 -0.35 0.08 1.16
N LEU A 36 -0.73 -0.22 -0.10
CA LEU A 36 -1.23 0.81 -1.01
C LEU A 36 -2.74 0.98 -0.96
N THR A 37 -3.52 -0.02 -0.55
CA THR A 37 -4.99 0.03 -0.73
C THR A 37 -5.83 -0.47 0.45
N GLU A 38 -5.27 -1.18 1.42
CA GLU A 38 -6.05 -1.81 2.50
C GLU A 38 -5.59 -1.43 3.92
N CYS A 39 -4.38 -0.88 4.08
CA CYS A 39 -3.80 -0.56 5.38
C CYS A 39 -4.63 0.48 6.13
N GLU A 40 -5.00 0.17 7.38
CA GLU A 40 -5.78 1.06 8.24
C GLU A 40 -4.89 2.05 9.03
N CYS A 41 -3.56 1.98 8.83
CA CYS A 41 -2.67 2.97 9.42
C CYS A 41 -2.95 4.35 8.78
N PRO A 42 -2.96 5.45 9.57
CA PRO A 42 -3.39 6.77 9.08
C PRO A 42 -2.64 7.28 7.84
N GLY A 43 -1.39 6.85 7.63
CA GLY A 43 -0.58 7.28 6.51
C GLY A 43 -1.17 6.94 5.14
N GLN A 44 -1.83 5.78 5.00
CA GLN A 44 -2.43 5.35 3.73
C GLN A 44 -3.62 6.26 3.36
N GLU A 45 -4.53 6.47 4.31
CA GLU A 45 -5.70 7.34 4.14
C GLU A 45 -5.27 8.78 3.79
N LEU A 46 -4.33 9.35 4.54
CA LEU A 46 -3.85 10.72 4.32
C LEU A 46 -3.30 10.95 2.91
N ILE A 47 -2.54 9.99 2.37
CA ILE A 47 -1.99 10.10 1.02
C ILE A 47 -3.11 9.99 -0.04
N TRP A 48 -4.08 9.09 0.15
CA TRP A 48 -5.19 8.96 -0.78
C TRP A 48 -6.15 10.14 -0.73
N GLU A 49 -6.37 10.74 0.42
CA GLU A 49 -7.11 12.00 0.55
C GLU A 49 -6.42 13.12 -0.25
N ALA A 50 -5.10 13.28 -0.07
CA ALA A 50 -4.34 14.29 -0.81
C ALA A 50 -4.38 14.03 -2.33
N ALA A 51 -4.19 12.79 -2.75
CA ALA A 51 -4.28 12.40 -4.17
C ALA A 51 -5.67 12.66 -4.75
N ARG A 52 -6.73 12.36 -3.99
CA ARG A 52 -8.12 12.60 -4.36
C ARG A 52 -8.43 14.07 -4.51
N SER A 53 -7.98 14.89 -3.57
CA SER A 53 -8.14 16.35 -3.64
C SER A 53 -7.51 16.91 -4.91
N LEU A 54 -6.25 16.55 -5.20
CA LEU A 54 -5.53 17.02 -6.39
C LEU A 54 -6.20 16.54 -7.70
N TRP A 55 -6.64 15.29 -7.75
CA TRP A 55 -7.29 14.74 -8.95
C TRP A 55 -8.61 15.44 -9.28
N LEU A 56 -9.42 15.71 -8.26
CA LEU A 56 -10.74 16.34 -8.43
C LEU A 56 -10.65 17.81 -8.87
N GLU A 57 -9.48 18.45 -8.79
CA GLU A 57 -9.26 19.78 -9.38
C GLU A 57 -9.34 19.77 -10.91
N LYS A 58 -9.02 18.63 -11.55
CA LYS A 58 -8.93 18.50 -13.02
C LYS A 58 -9.92 17.49 -13.58
N GLN A 59 -10.33 16.52 -12.79
CA GLN A 59 -11.16 15.41 -13.22
C GLN A 59 -12.46 15.35 -12.42
N PRO A 60 -13.62 15.14 -13.06
CA PRO A 60 -14.91 15.20 -12.37
C PRO A 60 -15.20 13.99 -11.47
N ARG A 61 -14.40 12.91 -11.56
CA ARG A 61 -14.63 11.66 -10.84
C ARG A 61 -13.32 11.07 -10.34
N TRP A 62 -13.35 10.57 -9.11
CA TRP A 62 -12.28 9.76 -8.54
C TRP A 62 -12.38 8.32 -9.06
N PRO A 63 -11.31 7.73 -9.61
CA PRO A 63 -11.33 6.36 -10.09
C PRO A 63 -11.37 5.36 -8.93
N GLU A 64 -11.74 4.12 -9.24
CA GLU A 64 -11.49 3.00 -8.34
C GLU A 64 -9.97 2.78 -8.24
N VAL A 65 -9.47 2.78 -7.02
CA VAL A 65 -8.05 2.54 -6.75
C VAL A 65 -7.87 1.08 -6.37
N SER A 66 -7.09 0.39 -7.19
CA SER A 66 -6.60 -0.96 -6.93
C SER A 66 -5.12 -1.05 -7.25
N LEU A 67 -4.42 -2.05 -6.72
CA LEU A 67 -3.03 -2.31 -7.07
C LEU A 67 -2.85 -2.44 -8.60
N GLY A 68 -3.82 -3.03 -9.30
CA GLY A 68 -3.82 -3.12 -10.76
C GLY A 68 -3.89 -1.75 -11.44
N SER A 69 -4.75 -0.86 -10.97
CA SER A 69 -4.86 0.52 -11.50
C SER A 69 -3.58 1.32 -11.30
N ILE A 70 -2.90 1.13 -10.16
CA ILE A 70 -1.64 1.81 -9.83
C ILE A 70 -0.53 1.32 -10.76
N LEU A 71 -0.37 0.00 -10.90
CA LEU A 71 0.65 -0.59 -11.77
C LEU A 71 0.42 -0.31 -13.26
N GLY A 72 -0.84 -0.15 -13.68
CA GLY A 72 -1.20 0.16 -15.06
C GLY A 72 -1.15 1.66 -15.42
N SER A 73 -0.83 2.54 -14.46
CA SER A 73 -0.79 4.00 -14.68
C SER A 73 0.56 4.53 -15.20
N GLY A 74 1.55 3.64 -15.36
CA GLY A 74 2.89 3.93 -15.88
C GLY A 74 3.03 3.85 -17.40
#